data_AF-A0A832I5S2-F1
#
_entry.id   AF-A0A832I5S2-F1
#
_cell.length_a   1.000
_cell.length_b   1.000
_cell.length_c   1.000
_cell.angle_alpha   90.00
_cell.angle_beta   90.00
_cell.angle_gamma   90.00
#
_symmetry.space_group_name_H-M   'P 1'
#
loop_
_entity.id
_entity.type
_entity.pdbx_description
1 polymer ?
#
loop_
_entity_poly.entity_id
_entity_poly.type
_entity_poly.pdbx_seq_one_letter_code
_entity_poly.pdbx_strand_id
1 'polypeptide(L)'
;MAEKIEVTREEFNGEVAHLKELTEKYSRKWGRLRQLVANVTRWETNVANLTRTLEELKRRLPASWREYRHIRDVELPKAKERLADWTSQRETYIAEMRSELDEILAERERIARKIIKPVKNKLVAMHKRWFYKSPRGTYHNISVEGVASIIIPGTESKEDYEEELKSFLEDEMYAQEGFERLTNLEERVEGFEEKLTDRPVRPMRLEKLEWWHEVFETTQLKLDEFMRD
;
A
#
# COMPACT_ATOMS: atom_id res chain seq x y z
N MET A 1 8.57 -6.49 21.27
CA MET A 1 7.91 -5.62 20.27
C MET A 1 7.70 -6.46 19.03
N ALA A 2 6.48 -6.52 18.48
CA ALA A 2 6.25 -7.26 17.23
C ALA A 2 7.05 -6.62 16.10
N GLU A 3 7.64 -7.45 15.25
CA GLU A 3 8.45 -7.02 14.12
C GLU A 3 7.58 -6.27 13.09
N LYS A 4 8.06 -5.10 12.65
CA LYS A 4 7.34 -4.24 11.70
C LYS A 4 7.66 -4.71 10.29
N ILE A 5 6.64 -4.90 9.45
CA ILE A 5 6.79 -5.39 8.09
C ILE A 5 6.76 -4.20 7.13
N GLU A 6 7.82 -4.01 6.36
CA GLU A 6 7.87 -2.93 5.38
C GLU A 6 7.18 -3.32 4.07
N VAL A 7 6.25 -2.49 3.59
CA VAL A 7 5.46 -2.73 2.37
C VAL A 7 5.39 -1.48 1.51
N THR A 8 5.07 -1.64 0.23
CA THR A 8 4.79 -0.51 -0.66
C THR A 8 3.42 0.12 -0.33
N ARG A 9 3.20 1.36 -0.78
CA ARG A 9 1.91 2.05 -0.61
C ARG A 9 0.78 1.32 -1.35
N GLU A 10 1.07 0.75 -2.52
CA GLU A 10 0.11 0.02 -3.34
C GLU A 10 -0.34 -1.27 -2.67
N GLU A 11 0.59 -2.08 -2.18
CA GLU A 11 0.30 -3.30 -1.42
C GLU A 11 -0.55 -2.99 -0.18
N PHE A 12 -0.16 -1.96 0.59
CA PHE A 12 -0.91 -1.54 1.76
C PHE A 12 -2.35 -1.11 1.41
N ASN A 13 -2.52 -0.32 0.35
CA ASN A 13 -3.84 0.11 -0.10
C ASN A 13 -4.70 -1.07 -0.59
N GLY A 14 -4.11 -2.03 -1.30
CA GLY A 14 -4.79 -3.24 -1.77
C GLY A 14 -5.32 -4.08 -0.61
N GLU A 15 -4.52 -4.27 0.44
CA GLU A 15 -4.93 -5.00 1.64
C GLU A 15 -6.03 -4.27 2.44
N VAL A 16 -5.92 -2.95 2.56
CA VAL A 16 -6.97 -2.14 3.20
C VAL A 16 -8.29 -2.24 2.42
N ALA A 17 -8.23 -2.25 1.08
CA ALA A 17 -9.41 -2.45 0.23
C ALA A 17 -10.02 -3.85 0.42
N HIS A 18 -9.18 -4.88 0.47
CA HIS A 18 -9.62 -6.24 0.74
C HIS A 18 -10.29 -6.38 2.13
N LEU A 19 -9.70 -5.80 3.17
CA LEU A 19 -10.28 -5.77 4.52
C LEU A 19 -11.66 -5.08 4.54
N LYS A 20 -11.80 -4.00 3.76
CA LYS A 20 -13.09 -3.31 3.60
C LYS A 20 -14.13 -4.23 2.94
N GLU A 21 -13.75 -4.95 1.89
CA GLU A 21 -14.62 -5.92 1.22
C GLU A 21 -15.09 -7.03 2.17
N LEU A 22 -14.19 -7.62 2.96
CA LEU A 22 -14.53 -8.60 3.98
C LEU A 22 -15.52 -8.04 5.01
N THR A 23 -15.26 -6.82 5.49
CA THR A 23 -16.13 -6.13 6.46
C THR A 23 -17.53 -5.87 5.89
N GLU A 24 -17.62 -5.49 4.62
CA GLU A 24 -18.89 -5.28 3.93
C GLU A 24 -19.68 -6.59 3.76
N LYS A 25 -19.01 -7.68 3.35
CA LYS A 25 -19.62 -9.01 3.24
C LYS A 25 -20.17 -9.47 4.59
N TYR A 26 -19.38 -9.36 5.66
CA TYR A 26 -19.80 -9.67 7.02
C TYR A 26 -20.99 -8.82 7.47
N SER A 27 -20.97 -7.52 7.15
CA SER A 27 -22.04 -6.58 7.51
C SER A 27 -23.39 -6.97 6.88
N ARG A 28 -23.39 -7.45 5.64
CA ARG A 28 -24.62 -7.90 4.94
C ARG A 28 -25.24 -9.13 5.59
N LYS A 29 -24.46 -9.99 6.25
CA LYS A 29 -24.94 -11.21 6.89
C LYS A 29 -25.87 -10.97 8.08
N TRP A 30 -25.76 -9.83 8.76
CA TRP A 30 -26.63 -9.48 9.90
C TRP A 30 -28.12 -9.45 9.56
N GLY A 31 -28.48 -9.09 8.32
CA GLY A 31 -29.87 -9.12 7.87
C GLY A 31 -30.47 -10.53 7.94
N ARG A 32 -29.72 -11.53 7.45
CA ARG A 32 -30.13 -12.94 7.49
C ARG A 32 -30.17 -13.48 8.91
N LEU A 33 -29.20 -13.14 9.76
CA LEU A 33 -29.20 -13.55 11.16
C LEU A 33 -30.46 -13.05 11.89
N ARG A 34 -30.85 -11.78 11.68
CA ARG A 34 -32.09 -11.23 12.25
C ARG A 34 -33.33 -12.00 11.79
N GLN A 35 -33.39 -12.41 10.52
CA GLN A 35 -34.49 -13.25 10.02
C GLN A 35 -34.52 -14.63 10.71
N LEU A 36 -33.37 -15.27 10.89
CA LEU A 36 -33.26 -16.55 11.58
C LEU A 36 -33.72 -16.43 13.04
N VAL A 37 -33.27 -15.40 13.75
CA VAL A 37 -33.70 -15.10 15.13
C VAL A 37 -35.21 -14.87 15.19
N ALA A 38 -35.77 -14.06 14.29
CA ALA A 38 -37.21 -13.81 14.24
C ALA A 38 -38.03 -15.09 14.00
N ASN A 39 -37.55 -15.98 13.13
CA ASN A 39 -38.19 -17.27 12.88
C ASN A 39 -38.14 -18.18 14.12
N VAL A 40 -37.00 -18.26 14.81
CA VAL A 40 -36.89 -19.00 16.07
C VAL A 40 -37.91 -18.48 17.08
N THR A 41 -37.93 -17.17 17.34
CA THR A 41 -38.88 -16.57 18.29
C THR A 41 -40.34 -16.82 17.90
N ARG A 42 -40.66 -16.77 16.60
CA ARG A 42 -42.00 -17.08 16.09
C ARG A 42 -42.40 -18.52 16.40
N TRP A 43 -41.50 -19.48 16.18
CA TRP A 43 -41.79 -20.90 16.43
C TRP A 43 -41.77 -21.26 17.91
N GLU A 44 -40.94 -20.63 18.73
CA GLU A 44 -41.02 -20.71 20.20
C GLU A 44 -42.39 -20.27 20.69
N THR A 45 -42.86 -19.12 20.21
CA THR A 45 -44.20 -18.60 20.52
C THR A 45 -45.29 -19.56 20.07
N ASN A 46 -45.16 -20.15 18.87
CA ASN A 46 -46.13 -21.12 18.38
C ASN A 46 -46.19 -22.38 19.25
N VAL A 47 -45.03 -22.95 19.60
CA VAL A 47 -44.94 -24.12 20.50
C VAL A 47 -45.55 -23.81 21.87
N ALA A 48 -45.27 -22.64 22.44
CA ALA A 48 -45.86 -22.21 23.71
C ALA A 48 -47.39 -22.09 23.62
N ASN A 49 -47.90 -21.48 22.54
CA ASN A 49 -49.34 -21.36 22.30
C ASN A 49 -50.03 -22.73 22.16
N LEU A 50 -49.50 -23.62 21.32
CA LEU A 50 -50.05 -24.97 21.14
C LEU A 50 -50.04 -25.78 22.44
N THR A 51 -48.99 -25.62 23.25
CA THR A 51 -48.88 -26.26 24.57
C THR A 51 -49.97 -25.75 25.51
N ARG A 52 -50.19 -24.44 25.58
CA ARG A 52 -51.28 -23.84 26.36
C ARG A 52 -52.64 -24.31 25.88
N THR A 53 -52.89 -24.32 24.57
CA THR A 53 -54.16 -24.79 24.00
C THR A 53 -54.41 -26.26 24.35
N LEU A 54 -53.38 -27.11 24.33
CA LEU A 54 -53.51 -28.51 24.77
C LEU A 54 -53.96 -28.63 26.23
N GLU A 55 -53.41 -27.80 27.13
CA GLU A 55 -53.80 -27.80 28.54
C GLU A 55 -55.26 -27.36 28.73
N GLU A 56 -55.69 -26.34 27.99
CA GLU A 56 -57.07 -25.88 28.01
C GLU A 56 -58.04 -26.93 27.47
N LEU A 57 -57.72 -27.56 26.34
CA LEU A 57 -58.55 -28.62 25.74
C LEU A 57 -58.62 -29.84 26.66
N LYS A 58 -57.53 -30.19 27.36
CA LYS A 58 -57.49 -31.30 28.32
C LYS A 58 -58.54 -31.14 29.44
N ARG A 59 -58.82 -29.90 29.88
CA ARG A 59 -59.84 -29.60 30.90
C ARG A 59 -61.28 -29.76 30.39
N ARG A 60 -61.48 -29.78 29.08
CA ARG A 60 -62.81 -29.85 28.42
C ARG A 60 -63.10 -31.21 27.77
N LEU A 61 -62.24 -32.21 28.01
CA LEU A 61 -62.47 -33.56 27.52
C LEU A 61 -63.72 -34.18 28.18
N PRO A 62 -64.54 -34.93 27.42
CA PRO A 62 -64.28 -35.50 26.10
C PRO A 62 -64.69 -34.63 24.89
N ALA A 63 -65.38 -33.50 25.09
CA ALA A 63 -65.98 -32.72 23.99
C ALA A 63 -64.96 -32.22 22.94
N SER A 64 -63.72 -31.98 23.36
CA SER A 64 -62.60 -31.48 22.53
C SER A 64 -61.62 -32.57 22.05
N TRP A 65 -61.94 -33.85 22.18
CA TRP A 65 -60.96 -34.94 22.00
C TRP A 65 -60.27 -35.00 20.63
N ARG A 66 -61.01 -34.70 19.55
CA ARG A 66 -60.44 -34.71 18.19
C ARG A 66 -59.40 -33.61 17.99
N GLU A 67 -59.72 -32.40 18.42
CA GLU A 67 -58.84 -31.24 18.36
C GLU A 67 -57.61 -31.44 19.25
N TYR A 68 -57.82 -31.94 20.48
CA TYR A 68 -56.74 -32.31 21.39
C TYR A 68 -55.74 -33.29 20.77
N ARG A 69 -56.23 -34.39 20.16
CA ARG A 69 -55.36 -35.35 19.47
C ARG A 69 -54.63 -34.72 18.28
N HIS A 70 -55.32 -33.91 17.48
CA HIS A 70 -54.69 -33.27 16.33
C HIS A 70 -53.51 -32.37 16.73
N ILE A 71 -53.70 -31.52 17.74
CA ILE A 71 -52.62 -30.65 18.22
C ILE A 71 -51.49 -31.48 18.84
N ARG A 72 -51.82 -32.50 19.66
CA ARG A 72 -50.84 -33.33 20.36
C ARG A 72 -49.98 -34.16 19.41
N ASP A 73 -50.62 -34.80 18.43
CA ASP A 73 -50.00 -35.83 17.59
C ASP A 73 -49.47 -35.27 16.27
N VAL A 74 -49.95 -34.10 15.83
CA VAL A 74 -49.60 -33.52 14.52
C VAL A 74 -48.98 -32.14 14.65
N GLU A 75 -49.70 -31.15 15.19
CA GLU A 75 -49.24 -29.76 15.12
C GLU A 75 -48.06 -29.46 16.05
N LEU A 76 -48.13 -29.90 17.31
CA LEU A 76 -47.08 -29.64 18.29
C LEU A 76 -45.75 -30.34 17.92
N PRO A 77 -45.74 -31.64 17.51
CA PRO A 77 -44.51 -32.27 17.03
C PRO A 77 -43.91 -31.54 15.82
N LYS A 78 -44.74 -31.18 14.82
CA LYS A 78 -44.28 -30.41 13.65
C LYS A 78 -43.72 -29.04 14.04
N ALA A 79 -44.35 -28.34 14.98
CA ALA A 79 -43.86 -27.04 15.44
C ALA A 79 -42.52 -27.17 16.17
N LYS A 80 -42.32 -28.23 16.97
CA LYS A 80 -41.05 -28.53 17.64
C LYS A 80 -39.95 -28.89 16.65
N GLU A 81 -40.24 -29.70 15.64
CA GLU A 81 -39.32 -30.04 14.56
C GLU A 81 -38.86 -28.77 13.82
N ARG A 82 -39.81 -27.93 13.40
CA ARG A 82 -39.49 -26.64 12.76
C ARG A 82 -38.66 -25.72 13.65
N LEU A 83 -38.96 -25.66 14.95
CA LEU A 83 -38.17 -24.88 15.90
C LEU A 83 -36.73 -25.39 15.97
N ALA A 84 -36.54 -26.71 16.03
CA ALA A 84 -35.21 -27.32 16.06
C ALA A 84 -34.43 -27.01 14.77
N ASP A 85 -35.06 -27.13 13.60
CA ASP A 85 -34.45 -26.79 12.30
C ASP A 85 -33.97 -25.33 12.26
N TRP A 86 -34.84 -24.38 12.64
CA TRP A 86 -34.47 -22.96 12.64
C TRP A 86 -33.38 -22.63 13.67
N THR A 87 -33.40 -23.31 14.82
CA THR A 87 -32.38 -23.15 15.86
C THR A 87 -31.03 -23.64 15.36
N SER A 88 -30.99 -24.82 14.73
CA SER A 88 -29.77 -25.37 14.12
C SER A 88 -29.23 -24.44 13.02
N GLN A 89 -30.10 -23.98 12.10
CA GLN A 89 -29.68 -23.03 11.06
C GLN A 89 -29.11 -21.73 11.64
N ARG A 90 -29.73 -21.18 12.69
CA ARG A 90 -29.23 -19.99 13.40
C ARG A 90 -27.84 -20.24 13.97
N GLU A 91 -27.63 -21.37 14.62
CA GLU A 91 -26.36 -21.72 15.26
C GLU A 91 -25.23 -21.93 14.25
N THR A 92 -25.49 -22.67 13.17
CA THR A 92 -24.54 -22.82 12.06
C THR A 92 -24.17 -21.45 11.48
N TYR A 93 -25.16 -20.60 11.23
CA TYR A 93 -24.92 -19.28 10.66
C TYR A 93 -24.13 -18.35 11.61
N ILE A 94 -24.37 -18.43 12.92
CA ILE A 94 -23.57 -17.71 13.93
C ILE A 94 -22.12 -18.21 13.93
N ALA A 95 -21.91 -19.52 13.83
CA ALA A 95 -20.56 -20.10 13.78
C ALA A 95 -19.78 -19.62 12.54
N GLU A 96 -20.42 -19.61 11.37
CA GLU A 96 -19.85 -19.04 10.14
C GLU A 96 -19.48 -17.56 10.31
N MET A 97 -20.40 -16.75 10.85
CA MET A 97 -20.14 -15.33 11.09
C MET A 97 -18.98 -15.11 12.07
N ARG A 98 -18.82 -15.96 13.10
CA ARG A 98 -17.68 -15.88 14.03
C ARG A 98 -16.36 -16.17 13.33
N SER A 99 -16.31 -17.21 12.49
CA SER A 99 -15.11 -17.53 11.72
C SER A 99 -14.69 -16.37 10.80
N GLU A 100 -15.66 -15.71 10.14
CA GLU A 100 -15.37 -14.55 9.29
C GLU A 100 -14.93 -13.32 10.10
N LEU A 101 -15.48 -13.13 11.30
CA LEU A 101 -15.03 -12.07 12.19
C LEU A 101 -13.57 -12.30 12.62
N ASP A 102 -13.20 -13.54 12.94
CA ASP A 102 -11.83 -13.90 13.31
C ASP A 102 -10.86 -13.63 12.14
N GLU A 103 -11.25 -13.94 10.90
CA GLU A 103 -10.49 -13.61 9.69
C GLU A 103 -10.30 -12.09 9.53
N ILE A 104 -11.36 -11.30 9.69
CA ILE A 104 -11.31 -9.83 9.65
C ILE A 104 -10.36 -9.27 10.73
N LEU A 105 -10.40 -9.84 11.94
CA LEU A 105 -9.54 -9.41 13.04
C LEU A 105 -8.07 -9.76 12.79
N ALA A 106 -7.79 -10.96 12.27
CA ALA A 106 -6.45 -11.38 11.88
C ALA A 106 -5.87 -10.49 10.78
N GLU A 107 -6.69 -10.14 9.78
CA GLU A 107 -6.29 -9.22 8.70
C GLU A 107 -6.01 -7.80 9.21
N ARG A 108 -6.86 -7.29 10.12
CA ARG A 108 -6.60 -6.00 10.79
C ARG A 108 -5.27 -6.00 11.53
N GLU A 109 -4.99 -7.07 12.27
CA GLU A 109 -3.74 -7.17 13.01
C GLU A 109 -2.53 -7.26 12.07
N ARG A 110 -2.65 -8.02 10.97
CA ARG A 110 -1.62 -8.12 9.93
C ARG A 110 -1.31 -6.76 9.31
N ILE A 111 -2.33 -5.98 8.95
CA ILE A 111 -2.17 -4.62 8.39
C ILE A 111 -1.59 -3.66 9.44
N ALA A 112 -2.01 -3.75 10.70
CA ALA A 112 -1.53 -2.87 11.78
C ALA A 112 -0.01 -3.01 12.05
N ARG A 113 0.59 -4.16 11.70
CA ARG A 113 2.04 -4.40 11.82
C ARG A 113 2.84 -3.84 10.65
N LYS A 114 2.19 -3.37 9.58
CA LYS A 114 2.84 -2.90 8.37
C LYS A 114 3.21 -1.43 8.45
N ILE A 115 4.39 -1.11 7.91
CA ILE A 115 4.87 0.25 7.72
C ILE A 115 5.09 0.46 6.23
N ILE A 116 4.60 1.57 5.71
CA ILE A 116 4.81 1.93 4.31
C ILE A 116 6.24 2.44 4.17
N LYS A 117 6.99 1.83 3.26
CA LYS A 117 8.34 2.30 2.91
C LYS A 117 8.24 3.75 2.44
N PRO A 118 9.03 4.69 3.02
CA PRO A 118 9.10 6.03 2.47
C PRO A 118 9.63 5.93 1.04
N VAL A 119 8.96 6.59 0.10
CA VAL A 119 9.48 6.73 -1.27
C VAL A 119 10.73 7.57 -1.16
N LYS A 120 11.89 6.97 -1.43
CA LYS A 120 13.16 7.71 -1.47
C LYS A 120 13.17 8.64 -2.67
N ASN A 121 13.70 9.84 -2.50
CA ASN A 121 13.94 10.72 -3.63
C ASN A 121 15.12 10.18 -4.46
N LYS A 122 15.29 10.68 -5.67
CA LYS A 122 16.44 10.38 -6.53
C LYS A 122 17.34 11.60 -6.60
N LEU A 123 18.62 11.40 -6.33
CA LEU A 123 19.66 12.33 -6.73
C LEU A 123 20.05 11.96 -8.16
N VAL A 124 19.86 12.90 -9.08
CA VAL A 124 20.30 12.80 -10.47
C VAL A 124 21.43 13.79 -10.67
N ALA A 125 22.51 13.37 -11.32
CA ALA A 125 23.62 14.25 -11.64
C ALA A 125 24.24 13.97 -12.99
N MET A 126 24.81 15.03 -13.54
CA MET A 126 25.52 15.03 -14.82
C MET A 126 26.95 15.52 -14.61
N HIS A 127 27.90 14.76 -15.14
CA HIS A 127 29.31 15.13 -15.16
C HIS A 127 29.69 15.63 -16.55
N LYS A 128 30.27 16.82 -16.61
CA LYS A 128 30.79 17.40 -17.84
C LYS A 128 32.21 17.91 -17.64
N ARG A 129 33.06 17.66 -18.63
CA ARG A 129 34.44 18.10 -18.66
C ARG A 129 34.68 18.98 -19.89
N TRP A 130 35.37 20.09 -19.67
CA TRP A 130 35.80 21.04 -20.68
C TRP A 130 37.32 20.98 -20.81
N PHE A 131 37.82 20.95 -22.04
CA PHE A 131 39.24 20.95 -22.36
C PHE A 131 39.58 22.21 -23.13
N TYR A 132 40.58 22.93 -22.64
CA TYR A 132 41.11 24.11 -23.31
C TYR A 132 42.53 23.87 -23.80
N LYS A 133 42.73 24.06 -25.11
CA LYS A 133 44.06 24.04 -25.76
C LYS A 133 44.53 25.47 -25.96
N SER A 134 45.60 25.85 -25.26
CA SER A 134 46.19 27.18 -25.39
C SER A 134 46.63 27.48 -26.83
N PRO A 135 46.26 28.64 -27.41
CA PRO A 135 46.63 29.03 -28.78
C PRO A 135 48.14 29.17 -29.02
N ARG A 136 48.94 29.29 -27.95
CA ARG A 136 50.39 29.52 -28.03
C ARG A 136 51.23 28.25 -27.96
N GLY A 137 50.61 27.08 -28.16
CA GLY A 137 51.27 25.84 -28.56
C GLY A 137 52.53 25.50 -27.77
N THR A 138 52.37 25.03 -26.52
CA THR A 138 53.13 23.87 -25.96
C THR A 138 52.87 23.59 -24.49
N TYR A 139 52.19 24.44 -23.71
CA TYR A 139 51.97 24.13 -22.29
C TYR A 139 50.56 24.50 -21.82
N HIS A 140 49.94 23.51 -21.17
CA HIS A 140 48.66 23.51 -20.46
C HIS A 140 47.43 23.20 -21.31
N ASN A 141 47.18 21.90 -21.54
CA ASN A 141 45.81 21.40 -21.63
C ASN A 141 45.20 21.58 -20.24
N ILE A 142 44.29 22.54 -20.10
CA ILE A 142 43.55 22.73 -18.85
C ILE A 142 42.22 22.00 -19.03
N SER A 143 41.92 21.06 -18.13
CA SER A 143 40.61 20.46 -18.04
C SER A 143 39.87 21.02 -16.83
N VAL A 144 38.63 21.45 -17.02
CA VAL A 144 37.72 21.81 -15.94
C VAL A 144 36.58 20.81 -15.93
N GLU A 145 36.21 20.32 -14.76
CA GLU A 145 35.10 19.38 -14.59
C GLU A 145 34.05 20.01 -13.67
N GLY A 146 32.79 19.87 -14.06
CA GLY A 146 31.63 20.38 -13.34
C GLY A 146 30.58 19.30 -13.18
N VAL A 147 29.86 19.37 -12.06
CA VAL A 147 28.76 18.47 -11.73
C VAL A 147 27.51 19.32 -11.49
N ALA A 148 26.46 19.13 -12.29
CA ALA A 148 25.13 19.60 -11.90
C ALA A 148 24.37 18.45 -11.29
N SER A 149 23.61 18.74 -10.24
CA SER A 149 22.74 17.76 -9.62
C SER A 149 21.40 18.35 -9.21
N ILE A 150 20.39 17.49 -9.18
CA ILE A 150 19.02 17.79 -8.75
C ILE A 150 18.53 16.64 -7.86
N ILE A 151 17.68 16.94 -6.87
CA ILE A 151 16.96 15.89 -6.15
C ILE A 151 15.50 15.95 -6.55
N ILE A 152 15.03 14.91 -7.20
CA ILE A 152 13.68 14.77 -7.72
C ILE A 152 12.90 13.71 -6.91
N PRO A 153 11.57 13.78 -6.88
CA PRO A 153 10.73 12.69 -6.39
C PRO A 153 11.12 11.34 -7.01
N GLY A 154 11.10 10.27 -6.22
CA GLY A 154 11.44 8.92 -6.71
C GLY A 154 10.52 8.38 -7.81
N THR A 155 9.38 9.03 -8.04
CA THR A 155 8.39 8.71 -9.07
C THR A 155 8.73 9.28 -10.44
N GLU A 156 9.65 10.24 -10.53
CA GLU A 156 10.02 10.90 -11.78
C GLU A 156 11.18 10.15 -12.47
N SER A 157 11.26 10.27 -13.81
CA SER A 157 12.37 9.71 -14.58
C SER A 157 13.57 10.67 -14.53
N LYS A 158 14.78 10.13 -14.48
CA LYS A 158 16.00 10.94 -14.63
C LYS A 158 16.12 11.53 -16.04
N GLU A 159 15.57 10.85 -17.04
CA GLU A 159 15.69 11.21 -18.46
C GLU A 159 15.03 12.57 -18.74
N ASP A 160 13.96 12.90 -17.99
CA ASP A 160 13.25 14.17 -18.08
C ASP A 160 14.12 15.37 -17.69
N TYR A 161 15.23 15.14 -16.97
CA TYR A 161 16.12 16.18 -16.43
C TYR A 161 17.50 16.22 -17.09
N GLU A 162 17.80 15.34 -18.06
CA GLU A 162 19.13 15.30 -18.68
C GLU A 162 19.45 16.58 -19.47
N GLU A 163 18.50 17.08 -20.27
CA GLU A 163 18.67 18.32 -21.03
C GLU A 163 18.76 19.55 -20.11
N GLU A 164 17.95 19.59 -19.05
CA GLU A 164 17.98 20.69 -18.08
C GLU A 164 19.33 20.74 -17.33
N LEU A 165 19.85 19.59 -16.89
CA LEU A 165 21.16 19.48 -16.23
C LEU A 165 22.29 19.93 -17.16
N LYS A 166 22.18 19.59 -18.45
CA LYS A 166 23.15 20.00 -19.46
C LYS A 166 23.14 21.51 -19.69
N SER A 167 21.96 22.09 -19.92
CA SER A 167 21.80 23.53 -20.12
C SER A 167 22.29 24.29 -18.89
N PHE A 168 21.91 23.85 -17.69
CA PHE A 168 22.30 24.49 -16.44
C PHE A 168 23.83 24.49 -16.23
N LEU A 169 24.51 23.39 -16.54
CA LEU A 169 25.97 23.32 -16.49
C LEU A 169 26.64 24.30 -17.44
N GLU A 170 26.13 24.41 -18.66
CA GLU A 170 26.64 25.35 -19.66
C GLU A 170 26.44 26.79 -19.19
N ASP A 171 25.21 27.15 -18.80
CA ASP A 171 24.86 28.50 -18.36
C ASP A 171 25.69 28.95 -17.14
N GLU A 172 25.79 28.12 -16.10
CA GLU A 172 26.55 28.45 -14.88
C GLU A 172 28.06 28.51 -15.13
N MET A 173 28.59 27.68 -16.04
CA MET A 173 30.02 27.72 -16.38
C MET A 173 30.36 28.93 -17.23
N TYR A 174 29.54 29.28 -18.21
CA TYR A 174 29.75 30.49 -19.01
C TYR A 174 29.56 31.76 -18.18
N ALA A 175 28.74 31.74 -17.14
CA ALA A 175 28.63 32.86 -16.20
C ALA A 175 29.91 33.13 -15.37
N GLN A 176 30.89 32.20 -15.36
CA GLN A 176 32.15 32.43 -14.63
C GLN A 176 33.07 33.39 -15.38
N GLU A 177 33.55 34.42 -14.67
CA GLU A 177 34.46 35.42 -15.22
C GLU A 177 35.70 34.77 -15.87
N GLY A 178 35.89 35.04 -17.16
CA GLY A 178 37.03 34.55 -17.93
C GLY A 178 36.77 33.26 -18.71
N PHE A 179 35.72 32.49 -18.39
CA PHE A 179 35.36 31.29 -19.16
C PHE A 179 34.77 31.66 -20.52
N GLU A 180 33.95 32.72 -20.60
CA GLU A 180 33.40 33.29 -21.84
C GLU A 180 34.49 33.68 -22.87
N ARG A 181 35.72 33.95 -22.40
CA ARG A 181 36.84 34.40 -23.24
C ARG A 181 37.64 33.24 -23.81
N LEU A 182 37.38 32.00 -23.38
CA LEU A 182 38.04 30.81 -23.88
C LEU A 182 37.49 30.47 -25.28
N THR A 183 38.36 30.55 -26.27
CA THR A 183 38.06 30.10 -27.65
C THR A 183 38.65 28.71 -27.87
N ASN A 184 37.97 27.84 -28.63
CA ASN A 184 38.35 26.44 -28.87
C ASN A 184 38.28 25.53 -27.63
N LEU A 185 37.15 25.58 -26.91
CA LEU A 185 36.82 24.59 -25.89
C LEU A 185 36.33 23.30 -26.55
N GLU A 186 36.96 22.17 -26.23
CA GLU A 186 36.42 20.83 -26.52
C GLU A 186 35.61 20.38 -25.29
N GLU A 187 34.43 19.81 -25.50
CA GLU A 187 33.53 19.39 -24.43
C GLU A 187 33.27 17.89 -24.46
N ARG A 188 33.19 17.27 -23.27
CA ARG A 188 32.87 15.85 -23.12
C ARG A 188 31.89 15.67 -21.96
N VAL A 189 30.77 15.02 -22.22
CA VAL A 189 29.87 14.53 -21.17
C VAL A 189 30.43 13.20 -20.68
N GLU A 190 30.79 13.14 -19.41
CA GLU A 190 31.45 11.96 -18.83
C GLU A 190 30.44 10.90 -18.36
N GLY A 191 29.23 11.32 -17.99
CA GLY A 191 28.15 10.40 -17.67
C GLY A 191 27.02 11.01 -16.85
N PHE A 192 25.98 10.20 -16.66
CA PHE A 192 24.83 10.49 -15.82
C PHE A 192 24.73 9.46 -14.70
N GLU A 193 24.52 9.94 -13.47
CA GLU A 193 24.37 9.09 -12.28
C GLU A 193 22.99 9.28 -11.65
N GLU A 194 22.40 8.17 -11.16
CA GLU A 194 21.17 8.16 -10.37
C GLU A 194 21.40 7.39 -9.06
N LYS A 195 20.98 7.97 -7.93
CA LYS A 195 21.05 7.31 -6.62
C LYS A 195 19.82 7.64 -5.77
N LEU A 196 19.28 6.64 -5.09
CA LEU A 196 18.21 6.85 -4.10
C LEU A 196 18.77 7.58 -2.87
N THR A 197 18.04 8.57 -2.39
CA THR A 197 18.43 9.44 -1.28
C THR A 197 17.24 9.78 -0.37
N ASP A 198 17.52 9.91 0.92
CA ASP A 198 16.55 10.37 1.93
C ASP A 198 16.51 11.90 2.05
N ARG A 199 17.31 12.60 1.24
CA ARG A 199 17.35 14.07 1.20
C ARG A 199 16.08 14.63 0.54
N PRO A 200 15.59 15.81 0.97
CA PRO A 200 14.40 16.41 0.37
C PRO A 200 14.64 16.82 -1.08
N VAL A 201 13.56 16.90 -1.86
CA VAL A 201 13.55 17.48 -3.21
C VAL A 201 14.21 18.85 -3.16
N ARG A 202 15.15 19.09 -4.07
CA ARG A 202 15.90 20.34 -4.13
C ARG A 202 16.07 20.77 -5.57
N PRO A 203 16.07 22.09 -5.85
CA PRO A 203 16.33 22.59 -7.18
C PRO A 203 17.74 22.24 -7.64
N MET A 204 17.95 22.34 -8.96
CA MET A 204 19.23 22.10 -9.62
C MET A 204 20.34 22.99 -9.05
N ARG A 205 21.53 22.43 -8.87
CA ARG A 205 22.71 23.13 -8.35
C ARG A 205 24.00 22.64 -8.99
N LEU A 206 24.94 23.56 -9.17
CA LEU A 206 26.33 23.25 -9.48
C LEU A 206 27.02 22.81 -8.19
N GLU A 207 27.53 21.58 -8.19
CA GLU A 207 28.21 20.99 -7.04
C GLU A 207 29.73 21.04 -7.22
N LYS A 208 30.44 21.24 -6.11
CA LYS A 208 31.90 21.08 -6.09
C LYS A 208 32.23 19.58 -6.16
N LEU A 209 33.22 19.21 -6.95
CA LEU A 209 33.73 17.83 -7.04
C LEU A 209 34.05 17.23 -5.66
N GLU A 210 34.64 18.03 -4.76
CA GLU A 210 34.96 17.61 -3.38
C GLU A 210 33.72 17.17 -2.59
N TRP A 211 32.62 17.93 -2.70
CA TRP A 211 31.34 17.59 -2.07
C TRP A 211 30.71 16.35 -2.70
N TRP A 212 30.84 16.22 -4.02
CA TRP A 212 30.38 15.02 -4.73
C TRP A 212 31.12 13.77 -4.23
N HIS A 213 32.44 13.83 -4.12
CA HIS A 213 33.23 12.71 -3.61
C HIS A 213 32.89 12.32 -2.16
N GLU A 214 32.52 13.29 -1.30
CA GLU A 214 32.09 13.04 0.09
C GLU A 214 30.74 12.30 0.17
N VAL A 215 29.78 12.62 -0.71
CA VAL A 215 28.43 12.02 -0.71
C VAL A 215 28.42 10.58 -1.24
N PHE A 216 29.43 10.20 -2.03
CA PHE A 216 29.37 8.97 -2.80
C PHE A 216 30.21 7.80 -2.26
N GLU A 217 31.06 7.98 -1.25
CA GLU A 217 32.01 6.93 -0.75
C GLU A 217 32.70 6.17 -1.90
N THR A 218 32.80 6.81 -3.07
CA THR A 218 33.43 6.23 -4.24
C THR A 218 34.91 6.20 -3.93
N THR A 219 35.41 5.00 -3.68
CA THR A 219 36.79 4.64 -3.97
C THR A 219 37.07 5.24 -5.33
N GLN A 220 37.95 6.23 -5.36
CA GLN A 220 38.38 6.95 -6.57
C GLN A 220 38.07 6.12 -7.81
N LEU A 221 37.14 6.59 -8.65
CA LEU A 221 37.39 6.45 -10.08
C LEU A 221 38.71 7.18 -10.26
N LYS A 222 39.82 6.42 -10.16
CA LYS A 222 41.14 6.97 -10.36
C LYS A 222 41.07 7.57 -11.75
N LEU A 223 41.28 8.89 -11.84
CA LEU A 223 41.34 9.59 -13.12
C LEU A 223 42.24 8.83 -14.12
N ASP A 224 43.23 8.10 -13.61
CA ASP A 224 44.14 7.22 -14.35
C ASP A 224 43.45 6.09 -15.16
N GLU A 225 42.28 5.59 -14.76
CA GLU A 225 41.54 4.56 -15.50
C GLU A 225 40.60 5.15 -16.56
N PHE A 226 40.13 6.38 -16.36
CA PHE A 226 39.26 7.07 -17.32
C PHE A 226 40.06 7.81 -18.42
N MET A 227 41.33 8.15 -18.16
CA MET A 227 42.25 8.79 -19.11
C MET A 227 42.96 7.79 -20.05
N ARG A 228 42.64 6.49 -19.97
CA ARG A 228 43.04 5.48 -20.96
C ARG A 228 41.92 5.30 -21.98
N ASP A 229 41.82 6.23 -22.94
CA ASP A 229 41.46 6.02 -24.35
C ASP A 229 41.41 7.37 -25.08
#